data_AF-A0A5C8TXE6-F1
#
_entry.id   AF-A0A5C8TXE6-F1
#
_cell.length_a   1.000
_cell.length_b   1.000
_cell.length_c   1.000
_cell.angle_alpha   90.00
_cell.angle_beta   90.00
_cell.angle_gamma   90.00
#
_symmetry.space_group_name_H-M   'P 1'
#
loop_
_entity.id
_entity.type
_entity.pdbx_description
1 polymer ?
#
loop_
_entity_poly.entity_id
_entity_poly.type
_entity_poly.pdbx_seq_one_letter_code
_entity_poly.pdbx_strand_id
1 'polypeptide(L)'
;WVQGARLAAVSRTATAAVKAFGDARCAAEVAEGAAPFANGIWPTAVAILDAALAIGRQAPEIDLVRARDRLDAARSARVQA
;
A
#
# COMPACT_ATOMS: atom_id res chain seq x y z
N TRP A 1 -12.90 19.89 -2.79
CA TRP A 1 -11.78 18.94 -2.78
C TRP A 1 -11.63 18.23 -1.42
N VAL A 2 -11.54 18.94 -0.29
CA VAL A 2 -11.43 18.33 1.07
C VAL A 2 -12.51 17.29 1.37
N GLN A 3 -13.78 17.63 1.14
CA GLN A 3 -14.90 16.70 1.39
C GLN A 3 -14.84 15.46 0.47
N GLY A 4 -14.44 15.63 -0.78
CA GLY A 4 -14.23 14.52 -1.70
C GLY A 4 -13.11 13.60 -1.24
N ALA A 5 -12.01 14.15 -0.73
CA ALA A 5 -10.90 13.37 -0.17
C ALA A 5 -11.33 12.57 1.07
N ARG A 6 -12.15 13.17 1.95
CA ARG A 6 -12.71 12.49 3.13
C ARG A 6 -13.64 11.34 2.74
N LEU A 7 -14.56 11.57 1.81
CA LEU A 7 -15.47 10.52 1.33
C LEU A 7 -14.69 9.36 0.69
N ALA A 8 -13.69 9.67 -0.14
CA ALA A 8 -12.84 8.65 -0.74
C ALA A 8 -12.04 7.85 0.30
N ALA A 9 -11.54 8.49 1.36
CA ALA A 9 -10.88 7.82 2.48
C ALA A 9 -11.84 6.87 3.22
N VAL A 10 -13.04 7.36 3.58
CA VAL A 10 -14.07 6.56 4.27
C VAL A 10 -14.49 5.34 3.43
N SER A 11 -14.73 5.52 2.13
CA SER A 11 -15.12 4.41 1.25
C SER A 11 -14.05 3.32 1.17
N ARG A 12 -12.76 3.70 1.02
CA ARG A 12 -11.65 2.73 0.99
C ARG A 12 -11.49 2.00 2.32
N THR A 13 -11.53 2.74 3.43
CA THR A 13 -11.49 2.18 4.79
C THR A 13 -12.63 1.20 5.03
N ALA A 14 -13.85 1.53 4.62
CA ALA A 14 -15.00 0.63 4.76
C ALA A 14 -14.83 -0.67 3.94
N THR A 15 -14.29 -0.59 2.72
CA THR A 15 -13.97 -1.76 1.90
C THR A 15 -12.89 -2.64 2.54
N ALA A 16 -11.83 -2.03 3.08
CA ALA A 16 -10.74 -2.76 3.74
C ALA A 16 -11.18 -3.41 5.06
N ALA A 17 -12.10 -2.76 5.81
CA ALA A 17 -12.57 -3.24 7.12
C ALA A 17 -13.18 -4.65 7.08
N VAL A 18 -13.82 -5.03 5.96
CA VAL A 18 -14.38 -6.38 5.77
C VAL A 18 -13.31 -7.47 5.88
N LYS A 19 -12.07 -7.16 5.51
CA LYS A 19 -10.94 -8.12 5.47
C LYS A 19 -9.90 -7.87 6.56
N ALA A 20 -10.00 -6.76 7.29
CA ALA A 20 -8.98 -6.32 8.24
C ALA A 20 -8.67 -7.32 9.35
N PHE A 21 -9.63 -8.18 9.75
CA PHE A 21 -9.39 -9.19 10.78
C PHE A 21 -8.45 -10.32 10.32
N GLY A 22 -8.39 -10.60 9.01
CA GLY A 22 -7.58 -11.68 8.44
C GLY A 22 -6.39 -11.21 7.60
N ASP A 23 -6.30 -9.92 7.29
CA ASP A 23 -5.23 -9.34 6.47
C ASP A 23 -4.74 -8.04 7.11
N ALA A 24 -3.49 -8.04 7.53
CA ALA A 24 -2.86 -6.89 8.15
C ALA A 24 -2.65 -5.71 7.19
N ARG A 25 -2.57 -5.93 5.86
CA ARG A 25 -2.60 -4.82 4.89
C ARG A 25 -3.95 -4.11 4.96
N CYS A 26 -5.04 -4.86 5.01
CA CYS A 26 -6.37 -4.29 5.17
C CYS A 26 -6.55 -3.61 6.53
N ALA A 27 -5.98 -4.15 7.62
CA ALA A 27 -6.01 -3.50 8.93
C ALA A 27 -5.24 -2.15 8.93
N ALA A 28 -4.11 -2.08 8.23
CA ALA A 28 -3.37 -0.85 8.06
C ALA A 28 -4.10 0.19 7.21
N GLU A 29 -4.73 -0.21 6.10
CA GLU A 29 -5.57 0.66 5.27
C GLU A 29 -6.74 1.26 6.06
N VAL A 30 -7.33 0.47 6.98
CA VAL A 30 -8.37 0.95 7.90
C VAL A 30 -7.82 2.03 8.85
N ALA A 31 -6.67 1.78 9.47
CA ALA A 31 -6.02 2.73 10.37
C ALA A 31 -5.56 4.01 9.64
N GLU A 32 -5.07 3.89 8.41
CA GLU A 32 -4.68 5.02 7.56
C GLU A 32 -5.87 5.93 7.26
N GLY A 33 -6.98 5.38 6.77
CA GLY A 33 -8.13 6.22 6.40
C GLY A 33 -8.89 6.79 7.59
N ALA A 34 -8.56 6.36 8.82
CA ALA A 34 -8.97 7.03 10.05
C ALA A 34 -8.13 8.29 10.38
N ALA A 35 -6.96 8.49 9.76
CA ALA A 35 -6.06 9.61 10.05
C ALA A 35 -6.67 11.02 9.92
N PRO A 36 -7.58 11.29 8.97
CA PRO A 36 -8.29 12.56 8.92
C PRO A 36 -9.27 12.81 10.07
N PHE A 37 -9.59 11.78 10.86
CA PHE A 37 -10.65 11.78 11.86
C PHE A 37 -10.15 11.49 13.29
N ALA A 38 -9.00 10.82 13.43
CA ALA A 38 -8.40 10.49 14.71
C ALA A 38 -6.91 10.86 14.73
N ASN A 39 -6.55 11.84 15.56
CA ASN A 39 -5.16 12.23 15.75
C ASN A 39 -4.32 11.07 16.29
N GLY A 40 -3.11 10.88 15.75
CA GLY A 40 -2.18 9.86 16.22
C GLY A 40 -2.44 8.44 15.74
N ILE A 41 -3.43 8.20 14.87
CA ILE A 41 -3.70 6.87 14.30
C ILE A 41 -2.73 6.49 13.17
N TRP A 42 -2.07 7.46 12.56
CA TRP A 42 -1.07 7.22 11.51
C TRP A 42 0.11 6.35 12.00
N PRO A 43 0.74 6.63 13.17
CA PRO A 43 1.70 5.71 13.78
C PRO A 43 1.19 4.27 13.95
N THR A 44 -0.09 4.09 14.29
CA THR A 44 -0.71 2.75 14.42
C THR A 44 -0.77 2.04 13.07
N ALA A 45 -1.15 2.74 12.00
CA ALA A 45 -1.16 2.18 10.65
C ALA A 45 0.25 1.70 10.22
N VAL A 46 1.27 2.53 10.50
CA VAL A 46 2.67 2.19 10.23
C VAL A 46 3.12 0.98 11.05
N ALA A 47 2.77 0.90 12.33
CA ALA A 47 3.13 -0.22 13.18
C ALA A 47 2.48 -1.55 12.73
N ILE A 48 1.22 -1.51 12.26
CA ILE A 48 0.54 -2.68 11.70
C ILE A 48 1.26 -3.17 10.43
N LEU A 49 1.63 -2.25 9.53
CA LEU A 49 2.37 -2.59 8.32
C LEU A 49 3.76 -3.14 8.63
N ASP A 50 4.49 -2.52 9.55
CA ASP A 50 5.83 -2.97 9.93
C ASP A 50 5.79 -4.37 10.55
N ALA A 51 4.85 -4.62 11.47
CA ALA A 51 4.68 -5.92 12.09
C ALA A 51 4.27 -7.03 11.09
N ALA A 52 3.46 -6.69 10.08
CA ALA A 52 2.92 -7.67 9.15
C ALA A 52 3.77 -7.93 7.91
N LEU A 53 4.44 -6.89 7.41
CA LEU A 53 5.21 -6.96 6.17
C LEU A 53 6.71 -6.97 6.43
N ALA A 54 7.14 -6.83 7.69
CA ALA A 54 8.54 -6.70 8.07
C ALA A 54 9.26 -5.69 7.15
N ILE A 55 8.63 -4.54 6.88
CA ILE A 55 9.10 -3.58 5.85
C ILE A 55 10.49 -3.10 6.26
N GLY A 56 11.50 -3.60 5.56
CA GLY A 56 12.92 -3.38 5.89
C GLY A 56 13.73 -4.66 6.05
N ARG A 57 13.10 -5.82 6.24
CA ARG A 57 13.76 -7.14 6.22
C ARG A 57 13.44 -7.88 4.91
N GLN A 58 14.41 -7.80 4.00
CA GLN A 58 14.51 -8.49 2.72
C GLN A 58 13.35 -8.27 1.74
N ALA A 59 13.50 -7.23 0.90
CA ALA A 59 13.12 -7.42 -0.49
C ALA A 59 13.85 -8.68 -0.99
N PRO A 60 13.19 -9.61 -1.72
CA PRO A 60 13.86 -10.75 -2.32
C PRO A 60 15.06 -10.25 -3.11
N GLU A 61 16.16 -11.00 -3.09
CA GLU A 61 17.32 -10.65 -3.88
C GLU A 61 16.90 -10.49 -5.35
N ILE A 62 17.09 -9.28 -5.89
CA ILE A 62 16.70 -8.96 -7.26
C ILE A 62 17.85 -9.38 -8.16
N ASP A 63 17.59 -10.33 -9.04
CA ASP A 63 18.46 -10.59 -10.18
C ASP A 63 18.48 -9.35 -11.10
N LEU A 64 19.55 -8.57 -10.98
CA LEU A 64 19.72 -7.30 -11.69
C LEU A 64 19.79 -7.48 -13.21
N VAL A 65 20.29 -8.62 -13.69
CA VAL A 65 20.37 -8.90 -15.13
C VAL A 65 18.96 -9.14 -15.66
N ARG A 66 18.21 -10.03 -15.02
CA ARG A 66 16.83 -10.33 -15.41
C ARG A 66 15.90 -9.13 -15.25
N ALA A 67 16.13 -8.28 -14.24
CA ALA A 67 15.37 -7.04 -14.06
C ALA A 67 15.63 -6.04 -15.19
N ARG A 68 16.89 -5.92 -15.63
CA ARG A 68 17.28 -5.08 -16.77
C ARG A 68 16.66 -5.57 -18.08
N ASP A 69 16.72 -6.87 -18.35
CA ASP A 69 16.12 -7.45 -19.55
C ASP A 69 14.62 -7.17 -19.66
N ARG A 70 13.89 -7.29 -18.54
CA ARG A 70 12.46 -6.95 -18.47
C ARG A 70 12.20 -5.48 -18.73
N LEU A 71 13.03 -4.59 -18.18
CA LEU A 71 12.91 -3.15 -18.37
C LEU A 71 13.15 -2.77 -19.84
N ASP A 72 14.17 -3.33 -20.46
CA ASP A 72 14.52 -3.06 -21.85
C ASP A 72 13.47 -3.64 -22.82
N ALA A 73 12.91 -4.81 -22.52
CA ALA A 73 11.76 -5.36 -23.24
C ALA A 73 10.54 -4.43 -23.16
N ALA A 74 10.21 -3.91 -21.95
CA ALA A 74 9.08 -3.00 -21.76
C ALA A 74 9.28 -1.65 -22.49
N ARG A 75 10.50 -1.12 -22.47
CA ARG A 75 10.86 0.09 -23.23
C ARG A 75 10.70 -0.11 -24.73
N SER A 76 11.12 -1.27 -25.24
CA SER A 76 11.03 -1.61 -26.66
C SER A 76 9.57 -1.81 -27.10
N ALA A 77 8.74 -2.45 -26.26
CA ALA A 77 7.31 -2.60 -26.51
C ALA A 77 6.57 -1.25 -26.55
N ARG A 78 7.00 -0.26 -25.75
CA ARG A 78 6.44 1.10 -25.77
C ARG A 78 6.78 1.87 -27.06
N VAL A 79 7.86 1.54 -27.73
CA VAL A 79 8.25 2.19 -29.00
C VAL A 79 7.50 1.58 -30.20
N GLN A 80 6.93 0.38 -30.03
CA GLN A 80 6.21 -0.36 -31.08
C GLN A 80 4.68 -0.22 -31.00
N ALA A 81 4.16 0.43 -29.97
CA ALA A 81 2.73 0.70 -29.76
C ALA A 81 2.40 2.17 -30.06
#